data_AF-A0A519UKF0-F1
#
_entry.id   AF-A0A519UKF0-F1
#
_cell.length_a   1.000
_cell.length_b   1.000
_cell.length_c   1.000
_cell.angle_alpha   90.00
_cell.angle_beta   90.00
_cell.angle_gamma   90.00
#
_symmetry.space_group_name_H-M   'P 1'
#
loop_
_entity.id
_entity.type
_entity.pdbx_description
1 polymer ?
#
loop_
_entity_poly.entity_id
_entity_poly.type
_entity_poly.pdbx_seq_one_letter_code
_entity_poly.pdbx_strand_id
1 'polypeptide(L)' 'EADKLYNGLAEGGNATMPMSDTFWGAYFGMFTDKFGINWMVNYDDPAKMQG' A
#
# COMPACT_ATOMS: atom_id res chain seq x y z
N GLU A 1 11.13 -1.08 -3.69
CA GLU A 1 10.47 -1.83 -4.79
C GLU A 1 8.95 -1.71 -4.76
N ALA A 2 8.33 -1.75 -3.57
CA ALA A 2 6.89 -1.52 -3.39
C ALA A 2 6.36 -0.27 -4.12
N ASP A 3 7.06 0.86 -4.06
CA ASP A 3 6.61 2.09 -4.73
C ASP A 3 6.58 1.99 -6.26
N LYS A 4 7.46 1.18 -6.87
CA LYS A 4 7.44 0.97 -8.33
C LYS A 4 6.24 0.10 -8.74
N LEU A 5 5.94 -0.94 -7.95
CA LEU A 5 4.75 -1.78 -8.14
C LEU A 5 3.46 -0.98 -7.90
N TYR A 6 3.44 -0.17 -6.84
CA TYR A 6 2.33 0.72 -6.52
C TYR A 6 2.07 1.73 -7.64
N ASN A 7 3.10 2.45 -8.10
CA ASN A 7 2.95 3.43 -9.16
C ASN A 7 2.52 2.80 -10.50
N GLY A 8 3.01 1.61 -10.84
CA GLY A 8 2.62 0.92 -12.07
C GLY A 8 1.20 0.35 -12.05
N LEU A 9 0.73 -0.13 -10.88
CA LEU A 9 -0.63 -0.65 -10.71
C LEU A 9 -1.66 0.47 -10.48
N ALA A 10 -1.25 1.58 -9.87
CA ALA A 10 -2.05 2.78 -9.69
C ALA A 10 -2.14 3.63 -10.98
N GLU A 11 -1.31 3.36 -11.99
CA GLU A 11 -1.37 4.07 -13.28
C GLU A 11 -2.69 3.76 -14.00
N GLY A 12 -3.61 4.72 -13.97
CA GLY A 12 -5.00 4.56 -14.45
C GLY A 12 -5.97 4.00 -13.41
N GLY A 13 -5.50 3.72 -12.19
CA GLY A 13 -6.30 3.43 -11.01
C GLY A 13 -6.56 4.69 -10.18
N ASN A 14 -7.28 4.53 -9.06
CA ASN A 14 -7.53 5.59 -8.10
C ASN A 14 -6.92 5.21 -6.74
N ALA A 15 -5.93 5.98 -6.31
CA ALA A 15 -5.30 5.79 -5.01
C ALA A 15 -6.23 6.30 -3.91
N THR A 16 -6.97 5.38 -3.28
CA THR A 16 -7.89 5.70 -2.18
C THR A 16 -7.12 6.08 -0.92
N MET A 17 -5.96 5.45 -0.70
CA MET A 17 -5.04 5.76 0.38
C MET A 17 -3.59 5.54 -0.10
N PRO A 18 -2.78 6.61 -0.22
CA PRO A 18 -1.34 6.47 -0.49
C PRO A 18 -0.68 5.58 0.56
N MET A 19 0.39 4.89 0.18
CA MET A 19 1.21 4.16 1.15
C MET A 19 1.72 5.13 2.22
N SER A 20 1.43 4.83 3.48
CA SER A 20 1.81 5.65 4.63
C SER A 20 2.14 4.75 5.82
N ASP A 21 3.03 5.23 6.70
CA ASP A 21 3.18 4.65 8.03
C ASP A 21 1.87 4.78 8.79
N THR A 22 1.44 3.68 9.39
CA THR A 22 0.24 3.60 10.21
C THR A 22 0.60 3.55 11.69
N PHE A 23 -0.36 3.94 12.54
CA PHE A 23 -0.14 4.04 13.99
C PHE A 23 0.16 2.69 14.65
N TRP A 24 -0.15 1.57 14.00
CA TRP A 24 0.14 0.21 14.46
C TRP A 24 1.47 -0.35 13.94
N GLY A 25 2.33 0.50 13.35
CA GLY A 25 3.69 0.15 12.98
C GLY A 25 3.85 -0.47 11.59
N ALA A 26 2.76 -0.62 10.82
CA ALA A 26 2.82 -1.14 9.46
C ALA A 26 2.87 -0.01 8.42
N TYR A 27 3.50 -0.27 7.28
CA TYR A 27 3.42 0.59 6.10
C TYR A 27 2.29 0.09 5.21
N PHE A 28 1.19 0.83 5.16
CA PHE A 28 -0.06 0.39 4.54
C PHE A 28 -0.58 1.38 3.52
N GLY A 29 -1.21 0.88 2.46
CA GLY A 29 -1.87 1.69 1.44
C GLY A 29 -2.96 0.91 0.72
N MET A 30 -3.86 1.65 0.06
CA MET A 30 -5.01 1.10 -0.64
C MET A 30 -5.23 1.84 -1.96
N PHE A 31 -5.50 1.09 -3.02
CA PHE A 31 -5.82 1.68 -4.31
C PHE A 31 -6.76 0.78 -5.11
N THR A 32 -7.60 1.39 -5.93
CA THR A 32 -8.42 0.66 -6.92
C THR A 32 -7.70 0.71 -8.25
N ASP A 33 -7.48 -0.44 -8.89
CA ASP A 33 -6.87 -0.47 -10.22
C ASP A 33 -7.87 -0.04 -11.33
N LYS A 34 -7.37 0.09 -12.55
CA LYS A 34 -8.18 0.48 -13.73
C LYS A 34 -9.28 -0.52 -14.11
N PHE A 35 -9.24 -1.74 -13.57
CA PHE A 35 -10.24 -2.79 -13.78
C PHE A 35 -11.31 -2.81 -12.68
N GLY A 36 -11.20 -1.91 -11.69
CA GLY A 36 -12.12 -1.81 -10.56
C GLY A 36 -11.80 -2.76 -9.41
N ILE A 37 -10.62 -3.39 -9.40
CA ILE A 37 -10.19 -4.27 -8.30
C ILE A 37 -9.58 -3.41 -7.21
N ASN A 38 -10.06 -3.59 -5.98
CA ASN A 38 -9.51 -2.91 -4.81
C ASN A 38 -8.35 -3.71 -4.23
N TRP A 39 -7.18 -3.08 -4.15
CA TRP A 39 -5.95 -3.65 -3.62
C TRP A 39 -5.60 -2.98 -2.29
N MET A 40 -5.23 -3.82 -1.32
CA MET A 40 -4.72 -3.38 -0.02
C MET A 40 -3.31 -3.94 0.14
N VAL A 41 -2.35 -3.07 0.35
CA VAL A 41 -0.95 -3.43 0.53
C VAL A 41 -0.61 -3.19 1.99
N ASN A 42 -0.28 -4.25 2.70
CA ASN A 42 0.23 -4.17 4.06
C ASN A 42 1.68 -4.67 4.09
N TYR A 43 2.58 -3.83 4.58
CA TYR A 43 3.95 -4.19 4.88
C TYR A 43 4.19 -4.05 6.38
N ASP A 44 4.26 -5.21 7.03
CA ASP A 44 4.64 -5.31 8.44
C ASP A 44 6.17 -5.31 8.53
N ASP A 45 6.75 -4.26 9.13
CA ASP A 45 8.18 -4.20 9.38
C ASP A 45 8.54 -5.19 10.51
N PRO A 46 9.30 -6.27 10.23
CA PRO A 46 9.67 -7.25 11.24
C PRO A 46 10.49 -6.62 12.39
N ALA A 47 11.18 -5.50 12.14
CA ALA A 47 11.93 -4.78 13.16
C ALA A 47 11.04 -3.98 14.12
N LYS A 48 9.81 -3.62 13.72
CA LYS A 48 8.81 -2.95 14.57
C LYS A 48 7.88 -3.93 15.29
N MET A 49 7.86 -5.20 14.88
CA MET A 49 7.07 -6.27 15.53
C MET A 49 7.71 -6.86 16.78
N GLN A 50 8.93 -6.45 17.14
CA GLN A 50 9.62 -6.94 18.34
C GLN A 50 9.35 -6.01 19.52
N GLY A 51 8.17 -6.17 20.13
CA GLY A 51 7.82 -5.67 21.46
C GLY A 51 7.60 -6.82 22.43
#